data_AF-A0AAE0N635-F1
#
_entry.id   AF-A0AAE0N635-F1
#
_cell.length_a   1.000
_cell.length_b   1.000
_cell.length_c   1.000
_cell.angle_alpha   90.00
_cell.angle_beta   90.00
_cell.angle_gamma   90.00
#
_symmetry.space_group_name_H-M   'P 1'
#
loop_
_entity.id
_entity.type
_entity.pdbx_description
1 polymer ?
#
loop_
_entity_poly.entity_id
_entity_poly.type
_entity_poly.pdbx_seq_one_letter_code
_entity_poly.pdbx_strand_id
1 'polypeptide(L)'
;MVETQNFPYQFDHEEKIYQQLRTLQGCVIPVFYGEGRMCGDGKRTIVLPDVGGANPYSEQFGRVTETAIKEKLQPAIGAILELGVEPGDHNPRNYHIAGDDAAFVVDFEDTADVDPERVEELTDAVGDGVAYLGRILSQMQRR
;
A
#
# COMPACT_ATOMS: atom_id res chain seq x y z
N MET A 1 -0.60 -24.88 4.21
CA MET A 1 -0.58 -24.19 2.91
C MET A 1 -2.00 -24.16 2.41
N VAL A 2 -2.65 -23.00 2.45
CA VAL A 2 -3.96 -22.81 1.84
C VAL A 2 -3.65 -22.16 0.49
N GLU A 3 -3.68 -22.95 -0.58
CA GLU A 3 -3.72 -22.42 -1.94
C GLU A 3 -5.14 -21.91 -2.17
N THR A 4 -5.37 -20.62 -1.92
CA THR A 4 -6.62 -19.96 -2.29
C THR A 4 -6.66 -19.78 -3.80
N GLN A 5 -7.73 -20.26 -4.42
CA GLN A 5 -7.96 -20.31 -5.87
C GLN A 5 -8.19 -18.94 -6.55
N ASN A 6 -7.76 -17.83 -5.94
CA ASN A 6 -8.08 -16.46 -6.38
C ASN A 6 -6.94 -15.71 -7.09
N PHE A 7 -5.73 -16.28 -7.17
CA PHE A 7 -4.56 -15.60 -7.73
C PHE A 7 -4.76 -14.97 -9.12
N PRO A 8 -5.45 -15.61 -10.11
CA PRO A 8 -5.62 -14.98 -11.42
C PRO A 8 -6.50 -13.73 -11.38
N TYR A 9 -7.57 -13.75 -10.57
CA TYR A 9 -8.49 -12.62 -10.45
C TYR A 9 -7.81 -11.43 -9.75
N GLN A 10 -7.12 -11.71 -8.64
CA GLN A 10 -6.36 -10.72 -7.88
C GLN A 10 -5.28 -10.06 -8.75
N PHE A 11 -4.57 -10.85 -9.56
CA PHE A 11 -3.57 -10.31 -10.48
C PHE A 11 -4.16 -9.40 -11.55
N ASP A 12 -5.21 -9.86 -12.26
CA ASP A 12 -5.87 -9.05 -13.30
C ASP A 12 -6.54 -7.80 -12.73
N HIS A 13 -6.99 -7.88 -11.47
CA HIS A 13 -7.54 -6.76 -10.73
C HIS A 13 -6.46 -5.74 -10.40
N GLU A 14 -5.35 -6.17 -9.78
CA GLU A 14 -4.24 -5.30 -9.41
C GLU A 14 -3.66 -4.57 -10.63
N GLU A 15 -3.49 -5.26 -11.77
CA GLU A 15 -3.06 -4.61 -13.02
C GLU A 15 -4.00 -3.48 -13.45
N LYS A 16 -5.32 -3.67 -13.33
CA LYS A 16 -6.30 -2.63 -13.67
C LYS A 16 -6.24 -1.46 -12.71
N ILE A 17 -6.03 -1.70 -11.42
CA ILE A 17 -5.87 -0.64 -10.43
C ILE A 17 -4.63 0.21 -10.74
N TYR A 18 -3.50 -0.40 -11.09
CA TYR A 18 -2.32 0.37 -11.55
C TYR A 18 -2.60 1.22 -12.79
N GLN A 19 -3.46 0.76 -13.72
CA GLN A 19 -3.87 1.57 -14.86
C GLN A 19 -4.83 2.71 -14.48
N GLN A 20 -5.76 2.47 -13.54
CA GLN A 20 -6.66 3.51 -13.02
C GLN A 20 -5.88 4.60 -12.29
N LEU A 21 -4.92 4.21 -11.46
CA LEU A 21 -4.07 5.11 -10.67
C LEU A 21 -2.86 5.63 -11.46
N ARG A 22 -2.87 5.58 -12.79
CA ARG A 22 -1.71 5.89 -13.62
C ARG A 22 -1.11 7.27 -13.36
N THR A 23 -1.93 8.25 -12.97
CA THR A 23 -1.52 9.63 -12.66
C THR A 23 -0.74 9.75 -11.34
N LEU A 24 -0.79 8.74 -10.46
CA LEU A 24 -0.12 8.72 -9.16
C LEU A 24 1.21 7.95 -9.16
N GLN A 25 1.51 7.25 -10.25
CA GLN A 25 2.69 6.41 -10.38
C GLN A 25 3.98 7.22 -10.33
N GLY A 26 4.92 6.77 -9.49
CA GLY A 26 6.18 7.45 -9.22
C GLY A 26 6.08 8.57 -8.18
N CYS A 27 4.87 8.89 -7.70
CA CYS A 27 4.64 9.89 -6.66
C CYS A 27 4.23 9.24 -5.34
N VAL A 28 3.13 8.48 -5.36
CA VAL A 28 2.54 7.86 -4.15
C VAL A 28 2.22 6.38 -4.33
N ILE A 29 2.39 5.85 -5.54
CA ILE A 29 2.41 4.41 -5.82
C ILE A 29 3.59 4.10 -6.77
N PRO A 30 4.12 2.87 -6.80
CA PRO A 30 5.20 2.50 -7.71
C PRO A 30 4.81 2.64 -9.19
N VAL A 31 5.82 2.79 -10.06
CA VAL A 31 5.60 2.73 -11.50
C VAL A 31 5.44 1.26 -11.93
N PHE A 32 4.28 0.91 -12.47
CA PHE A 32 3.99 -0.37 -13.08
C PHE A 32 4.76 -0.50 -14.41
N TYR A 33 5.80 -1.33 -14.42
CA TYR A 33 6.55 -1.63 -15.64
C TYR A 33 5.88 -2.71 -16.50
N GLY A 34 4.94 -3.47 -15.94
CA GLY A 34 4.18 -4.50 -16.64
C GLY A 34 4.23 -5.86 -15.98
N GLU A 35 3.71 -6.85 -16.69
CA GLU A 35 3.80 -8.27 -16.35
C GLU A 35 5.17 -8.85 -16.73
N GLY A 36 5.74 -9.65 -15.82
CA GLY A 36 6.83 -10.57 -16.08
C GLY A 36 6.44 -12.02 -15.83
N ARG A 37 7.38 -12.95 -16.08
CA ARG A 37 7.25 -14.37 -15.73
C ARG A 37 8.45 -14.87 -14.96
N MET A 38 8.21 -15.57 -13.86
CA MET A 38 9.27 -16.17 -13.06
C MET A 38 9.94 -17.33 -13.80
N CYS A 39 11.27 -17.35 -13.76
CA CYS A 39 12.06 -18.45 -14.31
C CYS A 39 11.87 -19.70 -13.42
N GLY A 40 11.21 -20.73 -13.95
CA GLY A 40 11.01 -22.01 -13.27
C GLY A 40 9.58 -22.53 -13.38
N ASP A 41 8.63 -21.80 -12.79
CA ASP A 41 7.21 -22.18 -12.79
C ASP A 41 6.34 -21.35 -13.75
N GLY A 42 6.93 -20.32 -14.39
CA GLY A 42 6.25 -19.49 -15.38
C GLY A 42 5.12 -18.63 -14.81
N LYS A 43 5.04 -18.50 -13.47
CA LYS A 43 4.03 -17.68 -12.81
C LYS A 43 4.16 -16.22 -13.23
N ARG A 44 3.00 -15.60 -13.47
CA ARG A 44 2.88 -14.17 -13.73
C ARG A 44 3.35 -13.41 -12.50
N THR A 45 4.04 -12.30 -12.72
CA THR A 45 4.49 -11.40 -11.66
C THR A 45 4.34 -9.96 -12.13
N ILE A 46 3.98 -9.07 -11.22
CA ILE A 46 3.97 -7.64 -11.48
C ILE A 46 5.39 -7.10 -11.26
N VAL A 47 5.90 -6.34 -12.22
CA VAL A 47 7.24 -5.74 -12.16
C VAL A 47 7.12 -4.27 -11.75
N LEU A 48 7.66 -3.95 -10.57
CA LEU A 48 7.69 -2.61 -9.99
C LEU A 48 9.15 -2.21 -9.68
N PRO A 49 9.48 -0.92 -9.67
CA PRO A 49 10.74 -0.45 -9.12
C PRO A 49 10.76 -0.66 -7.60
N ASP A 50 11.97 -0.82 -7.05
CA ASP A 50 12.17 -0.65 -5.63
C ASP A 50 11.97 0.83 -5.27
N VAL A 51 10.91 1.11 -4.51
CA VAL A 51 10.60 2.47 -4.02
C VAL A 51 11.41 2.85 -2.78
N GLY A 52 12.21 1.91 -2.26
CA GLY A 52 13.00 2.09 -1.05
C GLY A 52 12.15 2.38 0.17
N GLY A 53 12.72 3.19 1.08
CA GLY A 53 12.08 3.53 2.34
C GLY A 53 11.87 2.31 3.23
N ALA A 54 10.91 2.42 4.14
CA ALA A 54 10.56 1.31 4.98
C ALA A 54 9.11 1.32 5.44
N ASN A 55 8.62 0.13 5.72
CA ASN A 55 7.28 -0.05 6.24
C ASN A 55 7.17 0.33 7.72
N PRO A 56 6.02 0.91 8.15
CA PRO A 56 5.71 1.16 9.55
C PRO A 56 5.78 -0.07 10.46
N TYR A 57 5.77 -1.28 9.89
CA TYR A 57 6.00 -2.54 10.58
C TYR A 57 7.46 -2.71 11.10
N SER A 58 8.44 -2.07 10.48
CA SER A 58 9.86 -2.28 10.77
C SER A 58 10.35 -1.64 12.08
N GLU A 59 11.41 -2.21 12.67
CA GLU A 59 11.98 -1.78 13.97
C GLU A 59 12.30 -0.28 14.08
N GLN A 60 12.66 0.35 12.96
CA GLN A 60 12.99 1.78 12.91
C GLN A 60 11.79 2.66 13.29
N PHE A 61 10.56 2.18 13.07
CA PHE A 61 9.34 2.89 13.45
C PHE A 61 8.90 2.65 14.89
N GLY A 62 9.53 1.75 15.64
CA GLY A 62 9.10 1.49 17.03
C GLY A 62 9.35 2.65 18.02
N ARG A 63 9.93 3.78 17.57
CA ARG A 63 10.02 5.05 18.34
C ARG A 63 9.26 6.20 17.69
N VAL A 64 8.71 6.00 16.49
CA VAL A 64 7.90 6.99 15.78
C VAL A 64 6.47 6.93 16.35
N THR A 65 5.83 8.08 16.51
CA THR A 65 4.46 8.14 17.04
C THR A 65 3.45 7.71 15.96
N GLU A 66 2.28 7.23 16.38
CA GLU A 66 1.18 6.93 15.45
C GLU A 66 0.81 8.17 14.63
N THR A 67 0.74 9.34 15.27
CA THR A 67 0.48 10.63 14.61
C THR A 67 1.49 10.93 13.51
N ALA A 68 2.79 10.77 13.77
CA ALA A 68 3.82 11.04 12.76
C ALA A 68 3.80 10.02 11.60
N ILE A 69 3.40 8.77 11.85
CA ILE A 69 3.18 7.79 10.78
C ILE A 69 1.96 8.21 9.95
N LYS A 70 0.84 8.54 10.61
CA LYS A 70 -0.39 8.98 9.96
C LYS A 70 -0.17 10.19 9.05
N GLU A 71 0.45 11.25 9.58
CA GLU A 71 0.73 12.49 8.83
C GLU A 71 1.54 12.22 7.56
N LYS A 72 2.46 11.24 7.57
CA LYS A 72 3.23 10.85 6.39
C LYS A 72 2.44 10.04 5.37
N LEU A 73 1.49 9.21 5.82
CA LEU A 73 0.72 8.33 4.95
C LEU A 73 -0.50 9.02 4.33
N GLN A 74 -1.11 9.97 5.04
CA GLN A 74 -2.35 10.61 4.62
C GLN A 74 -2.32 11.24 3.21
N PRO A 75 -1.25 11.94 2.78
CA PRO A 75 -1.21 12.49 1.44
C PRO A 75 -1.28 11.41 0.34
N ALA A 76 -0.62 10.28 0.56
CA ALA A 76 -0.63 9.15 -0.38
C ALA A 76 -1.99 8.45 -0.40
N ILE A 77 -2.55 8.17 0.78
CA ILE A 77 -3.87 7.53 0.94
C ILE A 77 -4.96 8.41 0.32
N GLY A 78 -4.98 9.70 0.66
CA GLY A 78 -5.97 10.65 0.16
C GLY A 78 -5.94 10.76 -1.38
N ALA A 79 -4.75 10.87 -1.97
CA ALA A 79 -4.61 10.93 -3.43
C ALA A 79 -5.17 9.68 -4.14
N ILE A 80 -5.03 8.50 -3.55
CA ILE A 80 -5.59 7.25 -4.09
C ILE A 80 -7.11 7.22 -3.95
N LEU A 81 -7.62 7.60 -2.78
CA LEU A 81 -9.07 7.68 -2.50
C LEU A 81 -9.78 8.70 -3.40
N GLU A 82 -9.15 9.85 -3.69
CA GLU A 82 -9.66 10.87 -4.62
C GLU A 82 -9.84 10.33 -6.05
N LEU A 83 -9.12 9.28 -6.44
CA LEU A 83 -9.28 8.57 -7.71
C LEU A 83 -10.29 7.41 -7.64
N GLY A 84 -11.05 7.32 -6.55
CA GLY A 84 -12.14 6.36 -6.41
C GLY A 84 -11.70 4.98 -5.89
N VAL A 85 -10.46 4.82 -5.41
CA VAL A 85 -9.91 3.52 -5.00
C VAL A 85 -9.60 3.52 -3.51
N GLU A 86 -10.17 2.56 -2.77
CA GLU A 86 -9.82 2.28 -1.37
C GLU A 86 -8.92 1.06 -1.33
N PRO A 87 -7.67 1.15 -0.80
CA PRO A 87 -6.85 -0.02 -0.55
C PRO A 87 -7.52 -0.91 0.50
N GLY A 88 -7.86 -2.16 0.17
CA GLY A 88 -8.57 -3.08 1.07
C GLY A 88 -7.68 -3.73 2.12
N ASP A 89 -6.39 -3.93 1.81
CA ASP A 89 -5.41 -4.43 2.78
C ASP A 89 -4.67 -3.30 3.50
N HIS A 90 -5.11 -3.00 4.72
CA HIS A 90 -4.47 -2.00 5.58
C HIS A 90 -3.26 -2.53 6.36
N ASN A 91 -2.68 -3.66 5.95
CA ASN A 91 -1.46 -4.17 6.54
C ASN A 91 -0.33 -3.13 6.41
N PRO A 92 0.35 -2.75 7.51
CA PRO A 92 1.43 -1.76 7.45
C PRO A 92 2.59 -2.11 6.52
N ARG A 93 2.72 -3.36 6.08
CA ARG A 93 3.72 -3.77 5.09
C ARG A 93 3.46 -3.22 3.68
N ASN A 94 2.21 -2.87 3.39
CA ASN A 94 1.79 -2.37 2.08
C ASN A 94 2.00 -0.85 1.95
N TYR A 95 2.62 -0.24 2.96
CA TYR A 95 2.88 1.19 3.04
C TYR A 95 4.38 1.39 3.27
N HIS A 96 5.02 2.18 2.44
CA HIS A 96 6.45 2.47 2.49
C HIS A 96 6.67 3.95 2.70
N ILE A 97 7.33 4.34 3.79
CA ILE A 97 7.73 5.72 4.03
C ILE A 97 9.17 5.87 3.53
N ALA A 98 9.34 6.64 2.45
CA ALA A 98 10.61 6.91 1.79
C ALA A 98 11.06 8.35 2.09
N GLY A 99 11.88 8.52 3.12
CA GLY A 99 12.36 9.84 3.55
C GLY A 99 11.34 10.63 4.36
N ASP A 100 11.43 11.96 4.28
CA ASP A 100 10.64 12.85 5.15
C ASP A 100 9.21 13.07 4.62
N ASP A 101 9.04 13.17 3.30
CA ASP A 101 7.77 13.62 2.69
C ASP A 101 7.15 12.65 1.67
N ALA A 102 7.74 11.48 1.43
CA ALA A 102 7.20 10.52 0.46
C ALA A 102 6.71 9.24 1.14
N ALA A 103 5.48 8.86 0.82
CA ALA A 103 4.92 7.56 1.15
C ALA A 103 4.42 6.88 -0.13
N PHE A 104 4.66 5.58 -0.22
CA PHE A 104 4.21 4.73 -1.32
C PHE A 104 3.24 3.69 -0.77
N VAL A 105 2.09 3.55 -1.41
CA VAL A 105 1.17 2.43 -1.20
C VAL A 105 1.45 1.39 -2.28
N VAL A 106 1.58 0.14 -1.88
CA VAL A 106 1.81 -1.03 -2.74
C VAL A 106 0.75 -2.07 -2.46
N ASP A 107 0.69 -3.10 -3.31
CA ASP A 107 -0.25 -4.21 -3.19
C ASP A 107 -1.72 -3.78 -3.31
N PHE A 108 -2.24 -3.86 -4.53
CA PHE A 108 -3.64 -3.50 -4.85
C PHE A 108 -4.47 -4.72 -5.25
N GLU A 109 -4.16 -5.90 -4.71
CA GLU A 109 -4.92 -7.12 -5.01
C GLU A 109 -6.36 -7.10 -4.44
N ASP A 110 -6.58 -6.29 -3.40
CA ASP A 110 -7.86 -6.07 -2.74
C ASP A 110 -8.15 -4.56 -2.66
N THR A 111 -9.23 -4.12 -3.30
CA THR A 111 -9.67 -2.72 -3.28
C THR A 111 -11.20 -2.60 -3.31
N ALA A 112 -11.71 -1.49 -2.81
CA ALA A 112 -13.12 -1.11 -2.94
C ALA A 112 -13.29 0.22 -3.70
N ASP A 113 -14.49 0.43 -4.24
CA ASP A 113 -14.88 1.71 -4.83
C ASP A 113 -15.16 2.74 -3.72
N VAL A 114 -14.67 3.96 -3.91
CA VAL A 114 -14.85 5.05 -2.94
C VAL A 114 -16.04 5.93 -3.32
N ASP A 115 -16.89 6.19 -2.33
CA ASP A 115 -17.83 7.30 -2.39
C ASP A 115 -17.05 8.63 -2.23
N PRO A 116 -17.10 9.55 -3.20
CA PRO A 116 -16.41 10.83 -3.12
C PRO A 116 -16.73 11.64 -1.85
N GLU A 117 -17.92 11.47 -1.26
CA GLU A 117 -18.30 12.16 -0.02
C GLU A 117 -17.58 11.61 1.22
N ARG A 118 -16.95 10.43 1.11
CA ARG A 118 -16.27 9.73 2.20
C ARG A 118 -14.75 9.81 2.14
N VAL A 119 -14.17 10.48 1.15
CA VAL A 119 -12.71 10.55 0.95
C VAL A 119 -11.98 11.03 2.21
N GLU A 120 -12.46 12.10 2.85
CA GLU A 120 -11.85 12.63 4.08
C GLU A 120 -11.94 11.63 5.25
N GLU A 121 -13.14 11.08 5.48
CA GLU A 121 -13.40 10.06 6.52
C GLU A 121 -12.50 8.83 6.34
N LEU A 122 -12.41 8.32 5.12
CA LEU A 122 -11.61 7.14 4.77
C LEU A 122 -10.11 7.45 4.87
N THR A 123 -9.66 8.64 4.47
CA THR A 123 -8.26 9.05 4.62
C THR A 123 -7.83 9.01 6.08
N ASP A 124 -8.68 9.52 6.97
CA ASP A 124 -8.45 9.47 8.40
C ASP A 124 -8.49 8.04 8.94
N ALA A 125 -9.53 7.28 8.61
CA ALA A 125 -9.73 5.93 9.13
C ALA A 125 -8.61 4.96 8.70
N VAL A 126 -8.23 4.98 7.43
CA VAL A 126 -7.14 4.15 6.90
C VAL A 126 -5.80 4.60 7.51
N GLY A 127 -5.55 5.90 7.58
CA GLY A 127 -4.33 6.45 8.19
C GLY A 127 -4.18 6.05 9.66
N ASP A 128 -5.26 6.15 10.45
CA ASP A 128 -5.29 5.74 11.86
C ASP A 128 -5.04 4.24 12.01
N GLY A 129 -5.71 3.41 11.20
CA GLY A 129 -5.58 1.96 11.25
C GLY A 129 -4.15 1.49 10.96
N VAL A 130 -3.55 1.99 9.87
CA VAL A 130 -2.18 1.64 9.47
C VAL A 130 -1.17 2.11 10.52
N ALA A 131 -1.32 3.34 11.03
CA ALA A 131 -0.42 3.88 12.04
C ALA A 131 -0.47 3.09 13.36
N TYR A 132 -1.67 2.76 13.83
CA TYR A 132 -1.88 1.97 15.04
C TYR A 132 -1.26 0.57 14.93
N LEU A 133 -1.56 -0.15 13.83
CA LEU A 133 -1.00 -1.48 13.58
C LEU A 133 0.53 -1.43 13.41
N GLY A 134 1.04 -0.43 12.69
CA GLY A 134 2.48 -0.23 12.52
C GLY A 134 3.21 -0.08 13.85
N ARG A 135 2.66 0.73 14.77
CA ARG A 135 3.25 0.90 16.10
C ARG A 135 3.23 -0.39 16.92
N ILE A 136 2.10 -1.11 16.96
CA ILE A 136 2.01 -2.35 17.75
C ILE A 136 3.01 -3.38 17.23
N LEU A 137 3.03 -3.59 15.91
CA LEU A 137 3.86 -4.63 15.32
C LEU A 137 5.35 -4.30 15.41
N SER A 138 5.75 -3.04 15.22
CA SER A 138 7.16 -2.62 15.38
C SER A 138 7.66 -2.75 16.82
N GLN A 139 6.79 -2.61 17.83
CA GLN A 139 7.13 -2.87 19.23
C GLN A 139 7.30 -4.37 19.52
N MET A 140 6.52 -5.23 18.85
CA MET A 140 6.63 -6.69 19.01
C MET A 140 7.94 -7.25 18.45
N GLN A 141 8.55 -6.59 17.46
CA GLN A 141 9.85 -6.99 16.90
C GLN A 141 11.04 -6.76 17.84
N ARG A 142 10.88 -5.96 18.91
CA ARG A 142 11.96 -5.61 19.85
C ARG A 142 12.15 -6.59 21.02
N ARG A 143 11.55 -7.78 20.94
CA ARG A 143 11.63 -8.82 21.98
C ARG A 143 12.46 -10.00 21.49
#